data_AF-A0A1J5K7W4-F1
#
_entry.id   AF-A0A1J5K7W4-F1
#
_cell.length_a   1.000
_cell.length_b   1.000
_cell.length_c   1.000
_cell.angle_alpha   90.00
_cell.angle_beta   90.00
_cell.angle_gamma   90.00
#
_symmetry.space_group_name_H-M   'P 1'
#
loop_
_entity.id
_entity.type
_entity.pdbx_description
1 polymer ?
#
loop_
_entity_poly.entity_id
_entity_poly.type
_entity_poly.pdbx_seq_one_letter_code
_entity_poly.pdbx_strand_id
1 'polypeptide(L)'
;MNKFLVTSTLAVLSMSTFANTAQLEAQVSKLSKKVHRLTQMNVDTMTRQELRALKKHLKLSVGILTGNTVPTPRPTPQPPVQRMCANDFADVFQATFKSLKTFAYASDGLDMTSMGATQFAQDFTENNPCSIASEMISNVKRLKKFAYSSAGLDMTSSGAKAYAQDKWSSFCSDYPIESEFKAHYNFAYSSTGMDMTSSGAKKYAIDKVASQAFSCRAQF
;
A
#
# COMPACT_ATOMS: atom_id res chain seq x y z
N MET A 1 -8.04 -2.65 -28.05
CA MET A 1 -6.73 -1.97 -28.17
C MET A 1 -6.09 -1.90 -26.80
N ASN A 2 -5.05 -2.71 -26.59
CA ASN A 2 -4.37 -2.91 -25.31
C ASN A 2 -3.64 -1.64 -24.86
N LYS A 3 -4.08 -1.04 -23.75
CA LYS A 3 -3.29 -0.05 -23.01
C LYS A 3 -2.43 -0.78 -21.97
N PHE A 4 -1.22 -1.16 -22.36
CA PHE A 4 -0.19 -1.53 -21.41
C PHE A 4 0.26 -0.27 -20.65
N LEU A 5 -0.14 -0.16 -19.38
CA LEU A 5 0.46 0.78 -18.43
C LEU A 5 1.88 0.30 -18.11
N VAL A 6 2.84 0.73 -18.91
CA VAL A 6 4.27 0.55 -18.62
C VAL A 6 4.69 1.71 -17.71
N THR A 7 4.56 1.53 -16.40
CA THR A 7 5.21 2.39 -15.40
C THR A 7 6.72 2.17 -15.47
N SER A 8 7.37 2.87 -16.40
CA SER A 8 8.83 2.90 -16.53
C SER A 8 9.45 3.66 -15.37
N THR A 9 9.65 2.99 -14.24
CA THR A 9 10.47 3.50 -13.13
C THR A 9 11.91 3.64 -13.59
N LEU A 10 12.30 4.86 -13.97
CA LEU A 10 13.71 5.24 -14.14
C LEU A 10 14.37 5.32 -12.76
N ALA A 11 14.82 4.18 -12.24
CA ALA A 11 15.65 4.13 -11.06
C ALA A 11 16.89 5.05 -11.23
N VAL A 12 17.14 5.92 -10.24
CA VAL A 12 18.32 6.78 -10.13
C VAL A 12 19.57 5.90 -10.15
N LEU A 13 20.55 6.26 -10.97
CA LEU A 13 21.87 5.65 -10.94
C LEU A 13 22.56 6.14 -9.67
N SER A 14 22.65 5.30 -8.63
CA SER A 14 23.67 5.49 -7.61
C SER A 14 24.96 4.93 -8.16
N MET A 15 25.97 5.77 -8.41
CA MET A 15 27.33 5.29 -8.67
C MET A 15 28.38 6.29 -8.20
N SER A 16 29.33 5.71 -7.47
CA SER A 16 30.65 6.23 -7.08
C SER A 16 31.49 6.57 -8.32
N THR A 17 32.54 7.37 -8.12
CA THR A 17 33.64 7.56 -9.07
C THR A 17 34.09 6.22 -9.66
N PHE A 18 34.06 6.08 -10.99
CA PHE A 18 34.33 4.81 -11.68
C PHE A 18 35.73 4.30 -11.32
N ALA A 19 35.82 3.10 -10.75
CA ALA A 19 37.10 2.51 -10.36
C ALA A 19 37.80 1.84 -11.55
N ASN A 20 37.07 1.49 -12.63
CA ASN A 20 37.63 0.95 -13.87
C ASN A 20 36.67 1.12 -15.07
N THR A 21 37.20 0.87 -16.28
CA THR A 21 36.49 0.97 -17.57
C THR A 21 35.29 0.04 -17.69
N ALA A 22 35.35 -1.16 -17.14
CA ALA A 22 34.24 -2.12 -17.16
C ALA A 22 32.99 -1.61 -16.40
N GLN A 23 33.19 -0.88 -15.29
CA GLN A 23 32.09 -0.25 -14.56
C GLN A 23 31.46 0.90 -15.34
N LEU A 24 32.28 1.69 -16.05
CA LEU A 24 31.80 2.76 -16.92
C LEU A 24 30.98 2.20 -18.08
N GLU A 25 31.47 1.15 -18.76
CA GLU A 25 30.77 0.47 -19.85
C GLU A 25 29.41 -0.10 -19.41
N ALA A 26 29.35 -0.71 -18.22
CA ALA A 26 28.11 -1.23 -17.67
C ALA A 26 27.07 -0.12 -17.42
N GLN A 27 27.50 1.05 -16.93
CA GLN A 27 26.60 2.19 -16.69
C GLN A 27 26.17 2.87 -18.00
N VAL A 28 27.07 3.03 -18.97
CA VAL A 28 26.75 3.54 -20.30
C VAL A 28 25.76 2.62 -21.02
N SER A 29 25.95 1.30 -20.95
CA SER A 29 25.02 0.30 -21.50
C SER A 29 23.65 0.37 -20.83
N LYS A 30 23.59 0.54 -19.51
CA LYS A 30 22.33 0.70 -18.75
C LYS A 30 21.61 1.99 -19.10
N LEU A 31 22.33 3.09 -19.29
CA LEU A 31 21.76 4.37 -19.73
C LEU A 31 21.24 4.27 -21.17
N SER A 32 22.01 3.68 -22.09
CA SER A 32 21.62 3.45 -23.48
C SER A 32 20.32 2.66 -23.58
N LYS A 33 20.17 1.55 -22.84
CA LYS A 33 18.93 0.76 -22.80
C LYS A 33 17.73 1.52 -22.23
N LYS A 34 17.94 2.53 -21.37
CA LYS A 34 16.87 3.38 -20.85
C LYS A 34 16.48 4.47 -21.84
N VAL A 35 17.45 5.12 -22.49
CA VAL A 35 17.19 6.09 -23.56
C VAL A 35 16.48 5.42 -24.74
N HIS A 36 16.88 4.21 -25.13
CA HIS A 36 16.20 3.44 -26.18
C HIS A 36 14.74 3.10 -25.83
N ARG A 37 14.45 2.75 -24.57
CA ARG A 37 13.07 2.59 -24.11
C ARG A 37 12.29 3.90 -24.12
N LEU A 38 12.93 5.03 -23.80
CA LEU A 38 12.32 6.35 -23.86
C LEU A 38 11.99 6.77 -25.29
N THR A 39 12.82 6.43 -26.28
CA THR A 39 12.52 6.69 -27.70
C THR A 39 11.37 5.84 -28.24
N GLN A 40 11.04 4.73 -27.57
CA GLN A 40 9.90 3.86 -27.92
C GLN A 40 8.62 4.22 -27.16
N MET A 41 8.71 5.03 -26.10
CA MET A 41 7.54 5.62 -25.45
C MET A 41 7.24 6.94 -26.13
N ASN A 42 5.96 7.19 -26.46
CA ASN A 42 5.48 8.46 -27.02
C ASN A 42 5.75 9.61 -26.03
N VAL A 43 6.95 10.19 -26.05
CA VAL A 43 7.42 11.26 -25.14
C VAL A 43 6.49 12.49 -25.20
N ASP A 44 5.80 12.67 -26.33
CA ASP A 44 4.75 13.64 -26.60
C ASP A 44 3.49 13.47 -25.74
N THR A 45 3.26 12.29 -25.18
CA THR A 45 2.14 11.99 -24.27
C THR A 45 2.48 12.15 -22.79
N MET A 46 3.74 12.48 -22.45
CA MET A 46 4.17 12.69 -21.07
C MET A 46 3.66 14.02 -20.53
N THR A 47 3.19 14.03 -19.29
CA THR A 47 2.79 15.27 -18.63
C THR A 47 3.99 16.18 -18.36
N ARG A 48 3.75 17.48 -18.14
CA ARG A 48 4.83 18.44 -17.84
C ARG A 48 5.64 18.08 -16.58
N GLN A 49 5.02 17.43 -15.58
CA GLN A 49 5.71 16.98 -14.38
C GLN A 49 6.63 15.79 -14.67
N GLU A 50 6.16 14.82 -15.45
CA GLU A 50 6.95 13.64 -15.84
C GLU A 50 8.13 14.04 -16.75
N LEU A 51 7.91 14.97 -17.68
CA LEU A 51 8.96 15.50 -18.55
C LEU A 51 10.04 16.25 -17.75
N ARG A 52 9.65 16.99 -16.70
CA ARG A 52 10.59 17.68 -15.79
C ARG A 52 11.42 16.68 -14.98
N ALA A 53 10.78 15.63 -14.45
CA ALA A 53 11.47 14.56 -13.74
C ALA A 53 12.47 13.85 -14.67
N LEU A 54 12.04 13.48 -15.89
CA LEU A 54 12.88 12.85 -16.89
C LEU A 54 14.10 13.70 -17.25
N LYS A 55 13.91 15.00 -17.51
CA LYS A 55 14.99 15.95 -17.80
C LYS A 55 16.00 16.03 -16.65
N LYS A 56 15.53 16.00 -15.40
CA LYS A 56 16.39 15.99 -14.20
C LYS A 56 17.23 14.70 -14.12
N HIS A 57 16.63 13.54 -14.38
CA HIS A 57 17.33 12.25 -14.39
C HIS A 57 18.38 12.13 -15.49
N LEU A 58 18.05 12.59 -16.71
CA LEU A 58 19.00 12.59 -17.83
C LEU A 58 20.18 13.54 -17.57
N LYS A 59 19.90 14.75 -17.08
CA LYS A 59 20.95 15.73 -16.72
C LYS A 59 21.89 15.19 -15.63
N LEU A 60 21.34 14.50 -14.63
CA LEU A 60 22.13 13.83 -13.60
C LEU A 60 23.02 12.72 -14.20
N SER A 61 22.46 11.89 -15.08
CA SER A 61 23.19 10.80 -15.74
C SER A 61 24.35 11.32 -16.59
N VAL A 62 24.16 12.43 -17.30
CA VAL A 62 25.21 13.11 -18.06
C VAL A 62 26.26 13.73 -17.14
N GLY A 63 25.86 14.36 -16.03
CA GLY A 63 26.79 14.92 -15.04
C GLY A 63 27.73 13.86 -14.46
N ILE A 64 27.20 12.67 -14.17
CA ILE A 64 27.97 11.52 -13.69
C ILE A 64 28.97 11.03 -14.74
N LEU A 65 28.55 10.87 -16.00
CA LEU A 65 29.42 10.41 -17.08
C LEU A 65 30.51 11.42 -17.46
N THR A 66 30.27 12.70 -17.24
CA THR A 66 31.23 13.78 -17.54
C THR A 66 32.14 14.13 -16.35
N GLY A 67 32.00 13.44 -15.22
CA GLY A 67 32.82 13.68 -14.02
C GLY A 67 32.54 15.01 -13.31
N ASN A 68 31.50 15.75 -13.72
CA ASN A 68 31.08 16.98 -13.07
C ASN A 68 30.23 16.65 -11.85
N THR A 69 30.82 16.68 -10.66
CA THR A 69 30.17 16.42 -9.38
C THR A 69 29.16 17.52 -9.06
N VAL A 70 27.90 17.35 -9.46
CA VAL A 70 26.78 18.11 -8.90
C VAL A 70 26.64 17.72 -7.41
N PRO A 71 26.38 18.64 -6.48
CA PRO A 71 26.20 18.30 -5.07
C PRO A 71 25.15 17.22 -4.93
N THR A 72 25.55 16.05 -4.41
CA THR A 72 24.66 14.95 -4.13
C THR A 72 23.62 15.43 -3.10
N PRO A 73 22.31 15.21 -3.33
CA PRO A 73 21.38 15.21 -2.21
C PRO A 73 21.89 14.17 -1.22
N ARG A 74 21.98 14.54 0.06
CA ARG A 74 22.26 13.63 1.17
C ARG A 74 21.53 12.30 0.93
N PRO A 75 22.16 11.13 1.11
CA PRO A 75 21.46 9.86 0.96
C PRO A 75 20.27 9.90 1.91
N THR A 76 19.07 10.04 1.36
CA THR A 76 17.86 9.66 2.09
C THR A 76 18.04 8.18 2.41
N PRO A 77 17.84 7.76 3.67
CA PRO A 77 17.77 6.33 3.98
C PRO A 77 16.81 5.71 2.97
N GLN A 78 17.31 4.78 2.13
CA GLN A 78 16.40 3.96 1.35
C GLN A 78 15.52 3.25 2.37
N PRO A 79 14.18 3.29 2.25
CA PRO A 79 13.33 2.42 3.04
C PRO A 79 13.90 1.01 2.92
N PRO A 80 14.08 0.26 4.03
CA PRO A 80 14.54 -1.10 3.95
C PRO A 80 13.64 -1.84 2.95
N VAL A 81 14.23 -2.49 1.94
CA VAL A 81 13.47 -3.34 1.01
C VAL A 81 12.80 -4.40 1.88
N GLN A 82 11.51 -4.24 2.18
CA GLN A 82 10.83 -5.20 3.03
C GLN A 82 10.78 -6.53 2.28
N ARG A 83 11.36 -7.55 2.89
CA ARG A 83 11.34 -8.91 2.35
C ARG A 83 9.95 -9.48 2.57
N MET A 84 9.43 -10.20 1.58
CA MET A 84 8.24 -11.03 1.78
C MET A 84 8.48 -11.98 2.94
N CYS A 85 7.44 -12.26 3.73
CA CYS A 85 7.56 -13.10 4.92
C CYS A 85 8.09 -14.50 4.60
N ALA A 86 7.76 -15.04 3.42
CA ALA A 86 8.30 -16.30 2.91
C ALA A 86 9.85 -16.31 2.76
N ASN A 87 10.48 -15.14 2.69
CA ASN A 87 11.94 -14.99 2.58
C ASN A 87 12.59 -14.52 3.89
N ASP A 88 11.85 -14.52 4.99
CA ASP A 88 12.35 -14.20 6.33
C ASP A 88 13.03 -15.42 6.99
N PHE A 89 13.62 -15.24 8.17
CA PHE A 89 14.16 -16.35 8.94
C PHE A 89 13.06 -17.35 9.31
N ALA A 90 13.41 -18.64 9.35
CA ALA A 90 12.44 -19.72 9.50
C ALA A 90 11.59 -19.60 10.77
N ASP A 91 12.17 -19.12 11.87
CA ASP A 91 11.49 -18.86 13.14
C ASP A 91 10.47 -17.70 13.01
N VAL A 92 10.86 -16.60 12.38
CA VAL A 92 10.00 -15.44 12.10
C VAL A 92 8.82 -15.82 11.20
N PHE A 93 9.11 -16.52 10.10
CA PHE A 93 8.10 -17.03 9.18
C PHE A 93 7.12 -17.97 9.90
N GLN A 94 7.62 -18.98 10.62
CA GLN A 94 6.77 -19.97 11.29
C GLN A 94 5.90 -19.35 12.39
N ALA A 95 6.45 -18.42 13.17
CA ALA A 95 5.70 -17.69 14.20
C ALA A 95 4.58 -16.85 13.57
N THR A 96 4.89 -16.12 12.50
CA THR A 96 3.93 -15.29 11.77
C THR A 96 2.83 -16.14 11.14
N PHE A 97 3.19 -17.21 10.45
CA PHE A 97 2.26 -18.15 9.85
C PHE A 97 1.28 -18.74 10.88
N LYS A 98 1.79 -19.20 12.03
CA LYS A 98 0.96 -19.74 13.12
C LYS A 98 0.01 -18.67 13.66
N SER A 99 0.49 -17.45 13.88
CA SER A 99 -0.34 -16.32 14.35
C SER A 99 -1.49 -16.02 13.38
N LEU A 100 -1.19 -15.90 12.09
CA LEU A 100 -2.16 -15.65 11.03
C LEU A 100 -3.19 -16.77 10.91
N LYS A 101 -2.74 -18.03 10.94
CA LYS A 101 -3.63 -19.20 10.88
C LYS A 101 -4.55 -19.26 12.09
N THR A 102 -4.02 -19.05 13.29
CA THR A 102 -4.83 -19.02 14.53
C THR A 102 -5.87 -17.91 14.47
N PHE A 103 -5.46 -16.71 14.04
CA PHE A 103 -6.39 -15.61 13.83
C PHE A 103 -7.48 -15.94 12.80
N ALA A 104 -7.10 -16.49 11.65
CA ALA A 104 -8.04 -16.80 10.59
C ALA A 104 -9.04 -17.89 11.00
N TYR A 105 -8.61 -18.87 11.79
CA TYR A 105 -9.45 -19.95 12.30
C TYR A 105 -10.38 -19.52 13.44
N ALA A 106 -9.95 -18.59 14.29
CA ALA A 106 -10.70 -18.22 15.49
C ALA A 106 -12.04 -17.56 15.18
N SER A 107 -13.06 -17.85 16.00
CA SER A 107 -14.42 -17.29 15.86
C SER A 107 -14.47 -15.77 16.03
N ASP A 108 -13.61 -15.23 16.89
CA ASP A 108 -13.42 -13.78 17.06
C ASP A 108 -12.58 -13.16 15.92
N GLY A 109 -11.81 -13.97 15.19
CA GLY A 109 -11.05 -13.59 14.00
C GLY A 109 -11.85 -13.71 12.70
N LEU A 110 -11.38 -14.51 11.74
CA LEU A 110 -12.09 -14.68 10.45
C LEU A 110 -13.05 -15.88 10.45
N ASP A 111 -12.96 -16.77 11.45
CA ASP A 111 -13.84 -17.93 11.61
C ASP A 111 -13.90 -18.77 10.32
N MET A 112 -12.71 -19.02 9.76
CA MET A 112 -12.50 -19.84 8.59
C MET A 112 -12.39 -21.32 8.99
N THR A 113 -12.60 -22.21 8.03
CA THR A 113 -12.22 -23.62 8.19
C THR A 113 -10.70 -23.75 8.39
N SER A 114 -10.24 -24.87 8.95
CA SER A 114 -8.80 -25.13 9.12
C SER A 114 -8.02 -25.02 7.79
N MET A 115 -8.62 -25.48 6.68
CA MET A 115 -8.06 -25.35 5.34
C MET A 115 -8.02 -23.89 4.89
N GLY A 116 -9.13 -23.14 5.03
CA GLY A 116 -9.17 -21.72 4.65
C GLY A 116 -8.20 -20.86 5.47
N ALA A 117 -8.08 -21.13 6.77
CA ALA A 117 -7.12 -20.45 7.64
C ALA A 117 -5.65 -20.75 7.25
N THR A 118 -5.37 -21.95 6.76
CA THR A 118 -4.05 -22.32 6.23
C THR A 118 -3.76 -21.55 4.95
N GLN A 119 -4.71 -21.54 4.00
CA GLN A 119 -4.56 -20.80 2.74
C GLN A 119 -4.36 -19.30 2.99
N PHE A 120 -5.17 -18.70 3.88
CA PHE A 120 -5.02 -17.30 4.26
C PHE A 120 -3.62 -16.97 4.78
N ALA A 121 -3.08 -17.82 5.66
CA ALA A 121 -1.74 -17.63 6.19
C ALA A 121 -0.67 -17.78 5.09
N GLN A 122 -0.80 -18.74 4.17
CA GLN A 122 0.08 -18.91 3.02
C GLN A 122 0.08 -17.66 2.14
N ASP A 123 -1.11 -17.28 1.65
CA ASP A 123 -1.30 -16.13 0.77
C ASP A 123 -0.73 -14.85 1.38
N PHE A 124 -0.97 -14.63 2.67
CA PHE A 124 -0.41 -13.47 3.36
C PHE A 124 1.12 -13.54 3.36
N THR A 125 1.72 -14.64 3.80
CA THR A 125 3.18 -14.75 3.95
C THR A 125 3.94 -14.70 2.61
N GLU A 126 3.30 -15.09 1.52
CA GLU A 126 3.88 -15.01 0.17
C GLU A 126 3.88 -13.59 -0.39
N ASN A 127 2.88 -12.78 -0.03
CA ASN A 127 2.64 -11.47 -0.64
C ASN A 127 2.92 -10.27 0.27
N ASN A 128 3.24 -10.52 1.54
CA ASN A 128 3.39 -9.48 2.55
C ASN A 128 4.61 -9.72 3.45
N PRO A 129 5.25 -8.66 3.97
CA PRO A 129 6.25 -8.75 5.02
C PRO A 129 5.68 -9.32 6.34
N CYS A 130 6.48 -10.05 7.12
CA CYS A 130 6.03 -10.57 8.41
C CYS A 130 5.71 -9.43 9.41
N SER A 131 6.44 -8.31 9.30
CA SER A 131 6.33 -7.12 10.15
C SER A 131 4.91 -6.52 10.21
N ILE A 132 4.13 -6.66 9.15
CA ILE A 132 2.79 -6.06 9.06
C ILE A 132 1.66 -6.98 9.53
N ALA A 133 1.96 -8.23 9.89
CA ALA A 133 0.94 -9.21 10.29
C ALA A 133 0.14 -8.75 11.52
N SER A 134 0.82 -8.21 12.55
CA SER A 134 0.16 -7.74 13.76
C SER A 134 -0.76 -6.54 13.51
N GLU A 135 -0.32 -5.60 12.66
CA GLU A 135 -1.14 -4.46 12.25
C GLU A 135 -2.36 -4.91 11.46
N MET A 136 -2.18 -5.82 10.49
CA MET A 136 -3.28 -6.40 9.73
C MET A 136 -4.32 -7.05 10.66
N ILE A 137 -3.89 -7.91 11.59
CA ILE A 137 -4.80 -8.58 12.53
C ILE A 137 -5.58 -7.54 13.36
N SER A 138 -4.88 -6.51 13.87
CA SER A 138 -5.51 -5.43 14.64
C SER A 138 -6.56 -4.69 13.81
N ASN A 139 -6.21 -4.30 12.59
CA ASN A 139 -7.08 -3.56 11.68
C ASN A 139 -8.31 -4.36 11.27
N VAL A 140 -8.14 -5.64 10.93
CA VAL A 140 -9.27 -6.52 10.60
C VAL A 140 -10.19 -6.66 11.81
N LYS A 141 -9.66 -6.87 13.03
CA LYS A 141 -10.50 -6.96 14.25
C LYS A 141 -11.27 -5.67 14.50
N ARG A 142 -10.62 -4.51 14.39
CA ARG A 142 -11.26 -3.20 14.59
C ARG A 142 -12.36 -2.94 13.56
N LEU A 143 -12.06 -3.15 12.27
CA LEU A 143 -13.02 -2.95 11.18
C LEU A 143 -14.20 -3.92 11.26
N LYS A 144 -13.95 -5.19 11.61
CA LYS A 144 -15.03 -6.18 11.82
C LYS A 144 -15.94 -5.73 12.95
N LYS A 145 -15.39 -5.28 14.08
CA LYS A 145 -16.18 -4.76 15.22
C LYS A 145 -17.00 -3.54 14.82
N PHE A 146 -16.39 -2.58 14.12
CA PHE A 146 -17.08 -1.39 13.61
C PHE A 146 -18.22 -1.75 12.66
N ALA A 147 -17.95 -2.65 11.70
CA ALA A 147 -18.95 -3.05 10.71
C ALA A 147 -20.11 -3.83 11.34
N TYR A 148 -19.83 -4.70 12.32
CA TYR A 148 -20.85 -5.51 13.00
C TYR A 148 -21.69 -4.73 14.02
N SER A 149 -21.12 -3.70 14.66
CA SER A 149 -21.80 -2.96 15.73
C SER A 149 -23.03 -2.23 15.21
N SER A 150 -24.10 -2.24 16.01
CA SER A 150 -25.30 -1.43 15.78
C SER A 150 -25.04 0.08 15.80
N ALA A 151 -23.98 0.51 16.49
CA ALA A 151 -23.50 1.91 16.50
C ALA A 151 -22.59 2.23 15.30
N GLY A 152 -22.18 1.22 14.52
CA GLY A 152 -21.42 1.36 13.28
C GLY A 152 -22.30 1.03 12.08
N LEU A 153 -21.86 0.08 11.25
CA LEU A 153 -22.57 -0.27 10.02
C LEU A 153 -23.72 -1.27 10.21
N ASP A 154 -23.80 -1.93 11.37
CA ASP A 154 -24.87 -2.88 11.71
C ASP A 154 -25.04 -4.00 10.66
N MET A 155 -23.90 -4.48 10.16
CA MET A 155 -23.85 -5.56 9.19
C MET A 155 -24.05 -6.91 9.88
N THR A 156 -24.47 -7.91 9.11
CA THR A 156 -24.41 -9.30 9.55
C THR A 156 -22.96 -9.71 9.87
N SER A 157 -22.77 -10.77 10.66
CA SER A 157 -21.44 -11.29 10.95
C SER A 157 -20.62 -11.60 9.68
N SER A 158 -21.26 -12.17 8.66
CA SER A 158 -20.61 -12.42 7.36
C SER A 158 -20.27 -11.14 6.62
N GLY A 159 -21.17 -10.14 6.60
CA GLY A 159 -20.91 -8.84 5.99
C GLY A 159 -19.77 -8.09 6.66
N ALA A 160 -19.71 -8.12 7.99
CA ALA A 160 -18.64 -7.47 8.76
C ALA A 160 -17.27 -8.10 8.51
N LYS A 161 -17.19 -9.44 8.38
CA LYS A 161 -15.96 -10.15 7.99
C LYS A 161 -15.49 -9.70 6.60
N ALA A 162 -16.38 -9.72 5.60
CA ALA A 162 -16.05 -9.32 4.24
C ALA A 162 -15.60 -7.85 4.16
N TYR A 163 -16.29 -6.96 4.87
CA TYR A 163 -15.92 -5.54 4.97
C TYR A 163 -14.50 -5.36 5.53
N ALA A 164 -14.18 -6.04 6.64
CA ALA A 164 -12.87 -5.93 7.25
C ALA A 164 -11.75 -6.49 6.36
N GLN A 165 -12.01 -7.60 5.68
CA GLN A 165 -11.06 -8.22 4.73
C GLN A 165 -10.79 -7.35 3.50
N ASP A 166 -11.81 -6.67 2.97
CA ASP A 166 -11.66 -5.75 1.82
C ASP A 166 -10.89 -4.49 2.19
N LYS A 167 -11.09 -3.96 3.40
CA LYS A 167 -10.65 -2.60 3.75
C LYS A 167 -9.33 -2.51 4.52
N TRP A 168 -8.91 -3.55 5.25
CA TRP A 168 -7.77 -3.43 6.18
C TRP A 168 -6.47 -2.91 5.56
N SER A 169 -6.18 -3.27 4.31
CA SER A 169 -4.93 -2.92 3.62
C SER A 169 -4.84 -1.44 3.27
N SER A 170 -6.00 -0.76 3.23
CA SER A 170 -6.12 0.67 2.96
C SER A 170 -6.44 1.50 4.20
N PHE A 171 -6.70 0.83 5.33
CA PHE A 171 -7.17 1.48 6.54
C PHE A 171 -6.06 2.27 7.23
N CYS A 172 -6.33 3.54 7.53
CA CYS A 172 -5.48 4.36 8.36
C CYS A 172 -5.70 4.02 9.83
N SER A 173 -4.82 3.22 10.41
CA SER A 173 -4.91 2.69 11.78
C SER A 173 -5.09 3.78 12.86
N ASP A 174 -4.59 4.98 12.60
CA ASP A 174 -4.68 6.17 13.46
C ASP A 174 -5.98 6.98 13.25
N TYR A 175 -6.71 6.75 12.16
CA TYR A 175 -7.95 7.47 11.88
C TYR A 175 -9.06 7.04 12.85
N PRO A 176 -9.75 7.97 13.52
CA PRO A 176 -10.76 7.65 14.53
C PRO A 176 -12.14 7.39 13.89
N ILE A 177 -12.22 6.34 13.05
CA ILE A 177 -13.40 6.04 12.22
C ILE A 177 -14.70 5.96 13.02
N GLU A 178 -14.68 5.43 14.24
CA GLU A 178 -15.87 5.26 15.07
C GLU A 178 -16.47 6.61 15.51
N SER A 179 -15.64 7.58 15.92
CA SER A 179 -16.14 8.89 16.36
C SER A 179 -16.55 9.76 15.18
N GLU A 180 -15.78 9.76 14.09
CA GLU A 180 -16.09 10.52 12.87
C GLU A 180 -17.39 10.02 12.23
N PHE A 181 -17.54 8.69 12.14
CA PHE A 181 -18.78 8.08 11.65
C PHE A 181 -19.97 8.48 12.53
N LYS A 182 -19.83 8.39 13.85
CA LYS A 182 -20.90 8.74 14.79
C LYS A 182 -21.31 10.21 14.67
N ALA A 183 -20.35 11.12 14.52
CA ALA A 183 -20.64 12.54 14.36
C ALA A 183 -21.47 12.81 13.09
N HIS A 184 -21.05 12.25 11.96
CA HIS A 184 -21.80 12.39 10.70
C HIS A 184 -23.15 11.68 10.72
N TYR A 185 -23.24 10.50 11.36
CA TYR A 185 -24.49 9.77 11.53
C TYR A 185 -25.50 10.60 12.33
N ASN A 186 -25.09 11.15 13.47
CA ASN A 186 -25.97 11.96 14.32
C ASN A 186 -26.49 13.20 13.61
N PHE A 187 -25.63 13.88 12.84
CA PHE A 187 -26.05 15.01 12.02
C PHE A 187 -27.06 14.60 10.95
N ALA A 188 -26.82 13.47 10.27
CA ALA A 188 -27.71 13.01 9.21
C ALA A 188 -29.06 12.49 9.75
N TYR A 189 -29.07 11.82 10.91
CA TYR A 189 -30.26 11.22 11.50
C TYR A 189 -31.12 12.21 12.30
N SER A 190 -30.54 13.30 12.81
CA SER A 190 -31.28 14.27 13.63
C SER A 190 -32.35 15.02 12.82
N SER A 191 -33.52 15.23 13.44
CA SER A 191 -34.61 16.07 12.93
C SER A 191 -34.24 17.55 12.79
N THR A 192 -33.18 17.99 13.48
CA THR A 192 -32.62 19.35 13.32
C THR A 192 -31.47 19.40 12.31
N GLY A 193 -31.01 18.23 11.84
CA GLY A 193 -29.96 18.08 10.84
C GLY A 193 -30.55 17.75 9.47
N MET A 194 -30.22 16.58 8.92
CA MET A 194 -30.73 16.15 7.61
C MET A 194 -32.02 15.32 7.67
N ASP A 195 -32.47 14.92 8.86
CA ASP A 195 -33.69 14.14 9.11
C ASP A 195 -33.80 12.88 8.22
N MET A 196 -32.68 12.20 8.00
CA MET A 196 -32.62 10.98 7.20
C MET A 196 -33.09 9.78 8.01
N THR A 197 -33.57 8.74 7.32
CA THR A 197 -33.75 7.42 7.94
C THR A 197 -32.43 6.90 8.49
N SER A 198 -32.48 5.97 9.46
CA SER A 198 -31.25 5.37 10.02
C SER A 198 -30.34 4.75 8.96
N SER A 199 -30.90 4.08 7.95
CA SER A 199 -30.13 3.52 6.83
C SER A 199 -29.52 4.62 5.95
N GLY A 200 -30.27 5.69 5.66
CA GLY A 200 -29.77 6.86 4.94
C GLY A 200 -28.64 7.57 5.68
N ALA A 201 -28.77 7.75 6.99
CA ALA A 201 -27.77 8.36 7.84
C ALA A 201 -26.48 7.53 7.94
N LYS A 202 -26.59 6.19 8.05
CA LYS A 202 -25.42 5.28 8.01
C LYS A 202 -24.68 5.39 6.68
N LYS A 203 -25.41 5.41 5.56
CA LYS A 203 -24.84 5.59 4.23
C LYS A 203 -24.12 6.94 4.09
N TYR A 204 -24.77 8.02 4.53
CA TYR A 204 -24.16 9.34 4.52
C TYR A 204 -22.87 9.38 5.34
N ALA A 205 -22.90 8.83 6.56
CA ALA A 205 -21.74 8.83 7.45
C ALA A 205 -20.56 8.05 6.87
N ILE A 206 -20.79 6.86 6.30
CA ILE A 206 -19.71 6.10 5.67
C ILE A 206 -19.14 6.80 4.44
N ASP A 207 -20.00 7.41 3.61
CA ASP A 207 -19.57 8.15 2.41
C ASP A 207 -18.69 9.37 2.77
N LYS A 208 -18.86 9.95 3.97
CA LYS A 208 -18.01 11.06 4.48
C LYS A 208 -16.67 10.61 5.02
N VAL A 209 -16.62 9.50 5.76
CA VAL A 209 -15.37 9.06 6.41
C VAL A 209 -14.50 8.20 5.50
N ALA A 210 -15.07 7.55 4.48
CA ALA A 210 -14.36 6.53 3.71
C ALA A 210 -13.08 7.04 3.02
N SER A 211 -13.09 8.26 2.48
CA SER A 211 -11.92 8.80 1.76
C SER A 211 -10.72 9.05 2.67
N GLN A 212 -10.94 9.35 3.94
CA GLN A 212 -9.87 9.58 4.92
C GLN A 212 -9.51 8.29 5.68
N ALA A 213 -10.52 7.49 6.02
CA ALA A 213 -10.32 6.22 6.71
C ALA A 213 -9.56 5.20 5.85
N PHE A 214 -9.73 5.24 4.52
CA PHE A 214 -9.22 4.23 3.59
C PHE A 214 -8.27 4.79 2.53
N SER A 215 -7.45 5.78 2.90
CA SER A 215 -6.43 6.37 2.01
C SER A 215 -5.01 5.88 2.27
N CYS A 216 -4.79 5.19 3.39
CA CYS A 216 -3.46 4.69 3.71
C CYS A 216 -3.13 3.50 2.81
N ARG A 217 -1.84 3.21 2.64
CA ARG A 217 -1.41 1.89 2.23
C ARG A 217 -0.69 1.29 3.42
N ALA A 218 -0.96 0.02 3.72
CA ALA A 218 -0.03 -0.77 4.50
C ALA A 218 1.36 -0.52 3.91
N GLN A 219 2.28 0.04 4.70
CA GLN A 219 3.59 0.45 4.19
C GLN A 219 4.40 -0.81 3.88
N PHE A 220 4.53 -1.13 2.59
CA PHE A 220 5.42 -2.15 2.06
C PHE A 220 6.83 -1.59 1.90
#